data_AF-A0A6C1T3R4-F1
#
_entry.id   AF-A0A6C1T3R4-F1
#
_cell.length_a   1.000
_cell.length_b   1.000
_cell.length_c   1.000
_cell.angle_alpha   90.00
_cell.angle_beta   90.00
_cell.angle_gamma   90.00
#
_symmetry.space_group_name_H-M   'P 1'
#
loop_
_entity.id
_entity.type
_entity.pdbx_description
1 polymer ?
#
loop_
_entity_poly.entity_id
_entity_poly.type
_entity_poly.pdbx_seq_one_letter_code
_entity_poly.pdbx_strand_id
1 'polypeptide(L)'
;MLNEDLQSSADASTQAIETRYQWSEVPTIGDVPGIYAWYYMPEITQFDIGKLIESVHCHISKGDRAAGHKQIETFLEQFIFSYFSEEPYETIMRGPLKPTYEGQLHHRPSVSAALIERLLDDPERLRTVKAVLETSAPDFASPIYIGMSEKLGRRLKHHRKLIEKYRAKRPEATFTPVSEPKTDQRDQSFARQIAEREINPQRLFVMIRLINAGTNHYVDLENILNRIHYPLLGRN
;
A
#
# COMPACT_ATOMS: atom_id res chain seq x y z
N MET A 1 12.44 -3.60 60.50
CA MET A 1 13.48 -3.00 59.65
C MET A 1 13.64 -3.95 58.47
N LEU A 2 12.76 -3.85 57.48
CA LEU A 2 12.93 -3.11 56.22
C LEU A 2 13.98 -3.77 55.29
N ASN A 3 13.44 -4.67 54.47
CA ASN A 3 13.67 -4.99 53.06
C ASN A 3 15.04 -4.72 52.41
N GLU A 4 15.62 -5.84 51.95
CA GLU A 4 16.09 -6.10 50.57
C GLU A 4 16.17 -4.89 49.62
N ASP A 5 17.36 -4.32 49.50
CA ASP A 5 17.80 -3.55 48.32
C ASP A 5 18.47 -4.51 47.32
N LEU A 6 17.64 -5.28 46.61
CA LEU A 6 18.02 -5.81 45.30
C LEU A 6 17.60 -4.76 44.27
N GLN A 7 18.58 -3.95 43.85
CA GLN A 7 18.48 -3.08 42.68
C GLN A 7 18.18 -3.91 41.43
N SER A 8 16.91 -4.19 41.21
CA SER A 8 16.33 -4.52 39.92
C SER A 8 16.12 -3.20 39.15
N SER A 9 17.18 -2.70 38.52
CA SER A 9 17.01 -1.70 37.46
C SER A 9 16.33 -2.39 36.28
N ALA A 10 15.02 -2.19 36.19
CA ALA A 10 14.15 -2.74 35.19
C ALA A 10 14.65 -2.42 33.78
N ASP A 11 15.03 -3.46 33.04
CA ASP A 11 14.88 -3.52 31.59
C ASP A 11 13.38 -3.35 31.28
N ALA A 12 12.93 -2.11 31.20
CA ALA A 12 11.65 -1.78 30.58
C ALA A 12 11.83 -1.90 29.06
N SER A 13 11.94 -3.13 28.57
CA SER A 13 11.69 -3.43 27.16
C SER A 13 10.28 -2.94 26.87
N THR A 14 10.15 -1.75 26.31
CA THR A 14 8.87 -1.14 25.95
C THR A 14 8.30 -2.02 24.85
N GLN A 15 7.41 -2.95 25.22
CA GLN A 15 6.69 -3.75 24.23
C GLN A 15 5.90 -2.77 23.36
N ALA A 16 6.34 -2.63 22.12
CA ALA A 16 5.69 -1.74 21.18
C ALA A 16 4.29 -2.31 20.91
N ILE A 17 3.25 -1.62 21.40
CA ILE A 17 1.87 -2.01 21.14
C ILE A 17 1.58 -1.68 19.68
N GLU A 18 1.29 -2.72 18.91
CA GLU A 18 0.85 -2.61 17.53
C GLU A 18 -0.67 -2.74 17.47
N THR A 19 -1.33 -1.82 16.78
CA THR A 19 -2.80 -1.80 16.68
C THR A 19 -3.24 -1.50 15.26
N ARG A 20 -4.19 -2.32 14.78
CA ARG A 20 -4.83 -2.19 13.47
C ARG A 20 -6.09 -1.35 13.58
N TYR A 21 -6.26 -0.39 12.68
CA TYR A 21 -7.49 0.37 12.52
C TYR A 21 -7.95 0.35 11.07
N GLN A 22 -9.21 0.00 10.85
CA GLN A 22 -9.88 0.12 9.56
C GLN A 22 -10.16 1.58 9.22
N TRP A 23 -10.43 1.86 7.94
CA TRP A 23 -10.77 3.21 7.46
C TRP A 23 -11.85 3.92 8.28
N SER A 24 -12.92 3.20 8.66
CA SER A 24 -14.03 3.71 9.46
C SER A 24 -13.64 4.04 10.91
N GLU A 25 -12.57 3.43 11.41
CA GLU A 25 -12.09 3.57 12.79
C GLU A 25 -11.06 4.69 12.93
N VAL A 26 -10.50 5.20 11.82
CA VAL A 26 -9.54 6.32 11.83
C VAL A 26 -9.98 7.52 12.70
N PRO A 27 -11.27 7.94 12.72
CA PRO A 27 -11.72 9.02 13.58
C PRO A 27 -11.58 8.77 15.08
N THR A 28 -11.55 7.50 15.53
CA THR A 28 -11.46 7.12 16.95
C THR A 28 -10.04 7.17 17.49
N ILE A 29 -9.05 7.22 16.61
CA ILE A 29 -7.62 7.26 16.98
C ILE A 29 -7.32 8.56 17.74
N GLY A 30 -6.74 8.39 18.92
CA GLY A 30 -6.30 9.48 19.80
C GLY A 30 -5.00 10.14 19.35
N ASP A 31 -4.70 11.30 19.93
CA ASP A 31 -3.42 11.97 19.71
C ASP A 31 -2.36 11.36 20.60
N VAL A 32 -1.60 10.43 20.02
CA VAL A 32 -0.45 9.77 20.65
C VAL A 32 0.74 9.79 19.67
N PRO A 33 1.98 9.81 20.17
CA PRO A 33 3.16 9.76 19.32
C PRO A 33 3.42 8.35 18.81
N GLY A 34 3.82 8.24 17.55
CA GLY A 34 4.20 6.96 16.98
C GLY A 34 4.41 6.97 15.47
N ILE A 35 4.61 5.76 14.94
CA ILE A 35 4.73 5.48 13.52
C ILE A 35 3.45 4.79 13.07
N TYR A 36 3.06 5.06 11.83
CA TYR A 36 1.93 4.42 11.20
C TYR A 36 2.27 3.99 9.77
N ALA A 37 1.61 2.92 9.33
CA ALA A 37 1.76 2.36 8.01
C ALA A 37 0.38 2.08 7.42
N TRP A 38 0.09 2.66 6.25
CA TRP A 38 -1.12 2.37 5.50
C TRP A 38 -0.90 1.13 4.63
N TYR A 39 -1.93 0.31 4.54
CA TYR A 39 -2.00 -0.88 3.71
C TYR A 39 -3.27 -0.84 2.88
N TYR A 40 -3.23 -1.47 1.71
CA TYR A 40 -4.38 -1.67 0.85
C TYR A 40 -4.62 -3.16 0.63
N MET A 41 -5.87 -3.57 0.73
CA MET A 41 -6.31 -4.92 0.39
C MET A 41 -7.12 -4.89 -0.91
N PRO A 42 -6.59 -5.41 -2.03
CA PRO A 42 -7.33 -5.47 -3.29
C PRO A 42 -8.71 -6.11 -3.11
N GLU A 43 -9.69 -5.59 -3.83
CA GLU A 43 -11.05 -6.08 -3.80
C GLU A 43 -11.28 -7.02 -4.98
N ILE A 44 -11.50 -8.30 -4.68
CA ILE A 44 -11.88 -9.32 -5.66
C ILE A 44 -13.18 -9.94 -5.15
N THR A 45 -14.32 -9.71 -5.79
CA THR A 45 -15.58 -10.27 -5.28
C THR A 45 -15.75 -11.72 -5.73
N GLN A 46 -16.58 -12.49 -4.99
CA GLN A 46 -16.96 -13.84 -5.44
C GLN A 46 -17.71 -13.83 -6.78
N PHE A 47 -18.40 -12.72 -7.07
CA PHE A 47 -19.10 -12.50 -8.32
C PHE A 47 -18.13 -12.30 -9.48
N ASP A 48 -17.08 -11.50 -9.29
CA ASP A 48 -16.05 -11.27 -10.32
C ASP A 48 -15.30 -12.57 -10.63
N ILE A 49 -14.97 -13.36 -9.60
CA ILE A 49 -14.37 -14.69 -9.77
C ILE A 49 -15.32 -15.62 -10.53
N GLY A 50 -16.59 -15.70 -10.12
CA GLY A 50 -17.58 -16.55 -10.80
C GLY A 50 -17.70 -16.22 -12.29
N LYS A 51 -17.80 -14.93 -12.62
CA LYS A 51 -17.82 -14.48 -14.02
C LYS A 51 -16.58 -14.86 -14.80
N LEU A 52 -15.39 -14.72 -14.20
CA LEU A 52 -14.16 -15.10 -14.88
C LEU A 52 -14.14 -16.62 -15.14
N ILE A 53 -14.48 -17.44 -14.15
CA ILE A 53 -14.50 -18.90 -14.27
C ILE A 53 -15.44 -19.34 -15.38
N GLU A 54 -16.67 -18.80 -15.43
CA GLU A 54 -17.64 -19.06 -16.50
C GLU A 54 -17.08 -18.66 -17.87
N SER A 55 -16.47 -17.49 -17.98
CA SER A 55 -15.86 -17.00 -19.22
C SER A 55 -14.72 -17.91 -19.68
N VAL A 56 -13.84 -18.33 -18.77
CA VAL A 56 -12.70 -19.21 -19.08
C VAL A 56 -13.17 -20.58 -19.55
N HIS A 57 -14.15 -21.20 -18.87
CA HIS A 57 -14.75 -22.47 -19.32
C HIS A 57 -15.41 -22.34 -20.71
N CYS A 58 -16.05 -21.21 -21.00
CA CYS A 58 -16.62 -20.93 -22.31
C CYS A 58 -15.54 -20.86 -23.40
N HIS A 59 -14.39 -20.24 -23.13
CA HIS A 59 -13.26 -20.19 -24.08
C HIS A 59 -12.61 -21.56 -24.30
N ILE A 60 -12.42 -22.34 -23.22
CA ILE A 60 -11.85 -23.69 -23.30
C ILE A 60 -12.76 -24.62 -24.11
N SER A 61 -14.07 -24.59 -23.89
CA SER A 61 -15.02 -25.44 -24.64
C SER A 61 -15.08 -25.11 -26.14
N LYS A 62 -14.73 -23.87 -26.52
CA LYS A 62 -14.59 -23.43 -27.92
C LYS A 62 -13.21 -23.68 -28.53
N GLY A 63 -12.26 -24.20 -27.76
CA GLY A 63 -10.86 -24.39 -28.19
C GLY A 63 -10.04 -23.09 -28.28
N ASP A 64 -10.56 -21.96 -27.79
CA ASP A 64 -9.91 -20.65 -27.87
C ASP A 64 -9.12 -20.35 -26.59
N ARG A 65 -8.04 -21.10 -26.37
CA ARG A 65 -7.17 -20.90 -25.19
C ARG A 65 -6.52 -19.52 -25.16
N ALA A 66 -6.25 -18.92 -26.32
CA ALA A 66 -5.63 -17.59 -26.39
C ALA A 66 -6.56 -16.51 -25.80
N ALA A 67 -7.86 -16.57 -26.10
CA ALA A 67 -8.83 -15.67 -25.47
C ALA A 67 -8.96 -15.93 -23.97
N GLY A 68 -8.95 -17.19 -23.53
CA GLY A 68 -8.94 -17.54 -22.11
C GLY A 68 -7.72 -16.97 -21.37
N HIS A 69 -6.53 -17.09 -21.95
CA HIS A 69 -5.29 -16.53 -21.41
C HIS A 69 -5.40 -15.00 -21.24
N LYS A 70 -5.82 -14.30 -22.29
CA LYS A 70 -5.99 -12.84 -22.27
C LYS A 70 -7.02 -12.40 -21.22
N GLN A 71 -8.10 -13.16 -21.05
CA GLN A 71 -9.14 -12.86 -20.06
C GLN A 71 -8.60 -12.94 -18.62
N ILE A 72 -7.80 -13.97 -18.31
CA ILE A 72 -7.15 -14.11 -17.00
C ILE A 72 -6.14 -13.00 -16.77
N GLU A 73 -5.30 -12.70 -17.76
CA GLU A 73 -4.32 -11.61 -17.69
C GLU A 73 -5.00 -10.27 -17.37
N THR A 74 -6.06 -9.94 -18.12
CA THR A 74 -6.84 -8.71 -17.93
C THR A 74 -7.46 -8.65 -16.54
N PHE A 75 -8.00 -9.78 -16.05
CA PHE A 75 -8.57 -9.85 -14.71
C PHE A 75 -7.53 -9.60 -13.62
N LEU A 76 -6.37 -10.26 -13.70
CA LEU A 76 -5.32 -10.10 -12.70
C LEU A 76 -4.77 -8.66 -12.71
N GLU A 77 -4.60 -8.07 -13.88
CA GLU A 77 -4.16 -6.67 -14.01
C GLU A 77 -5.18 -5.72 -13.38
N GLN A 78 -6.46 -5.86 -13.75
CA GLN A 78 -7.51 -4.97 -13.29
C GLN A 78 -7.76 -5.06 -11.78
N PHE A 79 -7.85 -6.27 -11.24
CA PHE A 79 -8.31 -6.47 -9.85
C PHE A 79 -7.18 -6.63 -8.84
N ILE A 80 -5.94 -6.88 -9.29
CA ILE A 80 -4.81 -7.13 -8.39
C ILE A 80 -3.67 -6.16 -8.67
N PHE A 81 -3.08 -6.19 -9.86
CA PHE A 81 -1.77 -5.57 -10.09
C PHE A 81 -1.81 -4.07 -10.35
N SER A 82 -2.84 -3.55 -11.03
CA SER A 82 -2.92 -2.14 -11.42
C SER A 82 -2.78 -1.16 -10.25
N TYR A 83 -3.30 -1.53 -9.07
CA TYR A 83 -3.19 -0.72 -7.85
C TYR A 83 -1.75 -0.61 -7.31
N PHE A 84 -0.88 -1.55 -7.68
CA PHE A 84 0.52 -1.61 -7.25
C PHE A 84 1.49 -1.16 -8.35
N SER A 85 0.99 -0.68 -9.48
CA SER A 85 1.82 -0.17 -10.55
C SER A 85 2.43 1.19 -10.19
N GLU A 86 3.71 1.33 -10.49
CA GLU A 86 4.44 2.61 -10.41
C GLU A 86 4.24 3.40 -11.69
N GLU A 87 4.18 4.72 -11.56
CA GLU A 87 4.24 5.59 -12.73
C GLU A 87 5.63 5.51 -13.36
N PRO A 88 5.75 5.64 -14.69
CA PRO A 88 7.05 5.74 -15.34
C PRO A 88 7.85 6.91 -14.76
N TYR A 89 9.12 6.68 -14.47
CA TYR A 89 10.01 7.71 -13.93
C TYR A 89 11.27 7.85 -14.78
N GLU A 90 11.83 9.06 -14.80
CA GLU A 90 13.10 9.30 -15.46
C GLU A 90 14.25 8.71 -14.65
N THR A 91 15.16 8.00 -15.33
CA THR A 91 16.33 7.41 -14.74
C THR A 91 17.59 7.88 -15.44
N ILE A 92 18.65 8.07 -14.64
CA ILE A 92 19.97 8.40 -15.13
C ILE A 92 20.93 7.32 -14.63
N MET A 93 21.53 6.56 -15.54
CA MET A 93 22.54 5.56 -15.21
C MET A 93 23.94 6.15 -15.45
N ARG A 94 24.78 6.16 -14.41
CA ARG A 94 26.17 6.64 -14.46
C ARG A 94 27.10 5.66 -13.76
N GLY A 95 28.38 5.69 -14.10
CA GLY A 95 29.42 4.93 -13.40
C GLY A 95 30.82 5.38 -13.82
N PRO A 96 31.88 5.05 -13.05
CA PRO A 96 33.23 5.58 -13.28
C PRO A 96 33.79 5.32 -14.69
N LEU A 97 33.34 4.24 -15.33
CA LEU A 97 33.75 3.82 -16.68
C LEU A 97 32.55 3.59 -17.62
N LYS A 98 31.34 4.01 -17.23
CA LYS A 98 30.13 3.86 -18.07
C LYS A 98 29.78 5.21 -18.71
N PRO A 99 29.37 5.24 -20.00
CA PRO A 99 28.69 6.40 -20.55
C PRO A 99 27.46 6.77 -19.70
N THR A 100 27.11 8.05 -19.67
CA THR A 100 25.86 8.51 -19.04
C THR A 100 24.68 8.13 -19.93
N TYR A 101 23.72 7.40 -19.39
CA TYR A 101 22.44 7.11 -20.03
C TYR A 101 21.33 7.85 -19.31
N GLU A 102 20.38 8.39 -20.06
CA GLU A 102 19.21 9.11 -19.56
C GLU A 102 17.99 8.69 -20.37
N GLY A 103 16.86 8.46 -19.69
CA GLY A 103 15.61 8.10 -20.34
C GLY A 103 14.51 7.74 -19.33
N GLN A 104 13.32 7.42 -19.84
CA GLN A 104 12.20 6.96 -19.00
C GLN A 104 12.28 5.46 -18.74
N LEU A 105 12.15 5.07 -17.48
CA LEU A 105 11.98 3.69 -17.06
C LEU A 105 10.49 3.43 -16.81
N HIS A 106 9.96 2.41 -17.46
CA HIS A 106 8.60 1.93 -17.21
C HIS A 106 8.67 0.68 -16.36
N HIS A 107 8.15 0.74 -15.13
CA HIS A 107 7.92 -0.48 -14.36
C HIS A 107 6.70 -1.19 -14.97
N ARG A 108 6.92 -2.37 -15.57
CA ARG A 108 5.84 -3.21 -16.10
C ARG A 108 5.76 -4.48 -15.26
N PRO A 109 4.84 -4.57 -14.28
CA PRO A 109 4.57 -5.81 -13.60
C PRO A 109 4.16 -6.85 -14.66
N SER A 110 4.96 -7.88 -14.87
CA SER A 110 4.62 -8.95 -15.79
C SER A 110 4.01 -10.10 -15.02
N VAL A 111 2.76 -10.45 -15.31
CA VAL A 111 2.16 -11.68 -14.80
C VAL A 111 2.89 -12.86 -15.44
N SER A 112 3.41 -13.79 -14.62
CA SER A 112 4.14 -14.93 -15.18
C SER A 112 3.21 -15.78 -16.05
N ALA A 113 3.62 -16.12 -17.27
CA ALA A 113 2.84 -16.98 -18.16
C ALA A 113 2.46 -18.32 -17.49
N ALA A 114 3.37 -18.88 -16.68
CA ALA A 114 3.11 -20.09 -15.92
C ALA A 114 1.98 -19.95 -14.88
N LEU A 115 1.78 -18.77 -14.29
CA LEU A 115 0.62 -18.50 -13.43
C LEU A 115 -0.66 -18.52 -14.26
N ILE A 116 -0.65 -17.84 -15.41
CA ILE A 116 -1.83 -17.76 -16.28
C ILE A 116 -2.23 -19.15 -16.77
N GLU A 117 -1.29 -19.98 -17.22
CA GLU A 117 -1.58 -21.35 -17.64
C GLU A 117 -2.18 -22.19 -16.51
N ARG A 118 -1.65 -22.10 -15.29
CA ARG A 118 -2.22 -22.82 -14.13
C ARG A 118 -3.64 -22.37 -13.78
N LEU A 119 -3.93 -21.08 -13.94
CA LEU A 119 -5.28 -20.53 -13.72
C LEU A 119 -6.22 -20.85 -14.88
N LEU A 120 -5.69 -21.01 -16.09
CA LEU A 120 -6.46 -21.43 -17.26
C LEU A 120 -6.88 -22.90 -17.13
N ASP A 121 -5.97 -23.75 -16.65
CA ASP A 121 -6.24 -25.18 -16.44
C ASP A 121 -7.16 -25.42 -15.23
N ASP A 122 -7.08 -24.58 -14.20
CA ASP A 122 -7.90 -24.69 -12.99
C ASP A 122 -8.28 -23.29 -12.44
N PRO A 123 -9.34 -22.67 -12.99
CA PRO A 123 -9.79 -21.33 -12.61
C PRO A 123 -10.25 -21.21 -11.15
N GLU A 124 -10.68 -22.31 -10.53
CA GLU A 124 -11.16 -22.35 -9.13
C GLU A 124 -10.06 -21.98 -8.12
N ARG A 125 -8.77 -22.10 -8.51
CA ARG A 125 -7.62 -21.63 -7.72
C ARG A 125 -7.75 -20.18 -7.30
N LEU A 126 -8.43 -19.33 -8.09
CA LEU A 126 -8.63 -17.93 -7.76
C LEU A 126 -9.36 -17.70 -6.44
N ARG A 127 -10.23 -18.62 -6.02
CA ARG A 127 -10.89 -18.51 -4.71
C ARG A 127 -9.90 -18.62 -3.56
N THR A 128 -8.93 -19.52 -3.69
CA THR A 128 -7.85 -19.70 -2.71
C THR A 128 -6.92 -18.48 -2.74
N VAL A 129 -6.54 -18.02 -3.94
CA VAL A 129 -5.72 -16.81 -4.11
C VAL A 129 -6.38 -15.61 -3.43
N LYS A 130 -7.68 -15.38 -3.66
CA LYS A 130 -8.45 -14.32 -2.99
C LYS A 130 -8.37 -14.44 -1.48
N ALA A 131 -8.68 -15.61 -0.92
CA ALA A 131 -8.74 -15.81 0.53
C ALA A 131 -7.38 -15.53 1.21
N VAL A 132 -6.29 -15.95 0.57
CA VAL A 132 -4.93 -15.69 1.05
C VAL A 132 -4.59 -14.20 0.93
N LEU A 133 -4.86 -13.56 -0.21
CA LEU A 133 -4.57 -12.13 -0.40
C LEU A 133 -5.30 -11.26 0.63
N GLU A 134 -6.56 -11.56 0.95
CA GLU A 134 -7.35 -10.81 1.94
C GLU A 134 -6.79 -10.86 3.37
N THR A 135 -6.02 -11.89 3.69
CA THR A 135 -5.45 -12.09 5.04
C THR A 135 -3.95 -11.84 5.08
N SER A 136 -3.31 -11.67 3.93
CA SER A 136 -1.85 -11.54 3.80
C SER A 136 -1.28 -10.24 4.37
N ALA A 137 -2.06 -9.16 4.42
CA ALA A 137 -1.60 -7.87 4.92
C ALA A 137 -1.94 -7.70 6.42
N PRO A 138 -0.99 -7.26 7.25
CA PRO A 138 0.30 -6.66 6.87
C PRO A 138 1.47 -7.65 6.70
N ASP A 139 1.33 -8.91 7.11
CA ASP A 139 2.44 -9.85 7.32
C ASP A 139 3.32 -10.11 6.09
N PHE A 140 2.74 -10.11 4.88
CA PHE A 140 3.43 -10.38 3.62
C PHE A 140 3.41 -9.19 2.64
N ALA A 141 2.74 -8.10 3.00
CA ALA A 141 2.57 -6.94 2.13
C ALA A 141 3.50 -5.81 2.57
N SER A 142 4.16 -5.16 1.62
CA SER A 142 4.75 -3.85 1.90
C SER A 142 3.64 -2.82 2.12
N PRO A 143 3.79 -1.90 3.09
CA PRO A 143 2.85 -0.80 3.25
C PRO A 143 2.86 0.08 2.01
N ILE A 144 1.72 0.69 1.68
CA ILE A 144 1.63 1.65 0.58
C ILE A 144 2.13 3.03 0.99
N TYR A 145 2.15 3.34 2.29
CA TYR A 145 2.68 4.59 2.83
C TYR A 145 3.12 4.39 4.28
N ILE A 146 4.26 4.96 4.66
CA ILE A 146 4.74 5.00 6.04
C ILE A 146 4.88 6.46 6.46
N GLY A 147 4.41 6.78 7.67
CA GLY A 147 4.62 8.10 8.26
C GLY A 147 4.77 8.05 9.77
N MET A 148 5.06 9.21 10.34
CA MET A 148 5.18 9.42 11.78
C MET A 148 4.41 10.67 12.21
N SER A 149 4.03 10.74 13.49
CA SER A 149 3.48 11.95 14.08
C SER A 149 3.59 11.90 15.60
N GLU A 150 3.79 13.07 16.22
CA GLU A 150 3.58 13.26 17.66
C GLU A 150 2.09 13.21 18.04
N LYS A 151 1.22 13.50 17.06
CA LYS A 151 -0.24 13.53 17.19
C LYS A 151 -0.84 12.68 16.07
N LEU A 152 -0.77 11.36 16.22
CA LEU A 152 -1.22 10.41 15.19
C LEU A 152 -2.68 10.61 14.81
N GLY A 153 -3.57 10.77 15.78
CA GLY A 153 -5.01 11.00 15.55
C GLY A 153 -5.27 12.16 14.59
N ARG A 154 -4.72 13.35 14.85
CA ARG A 154 -4.82 14.50 13.93
C ARG A 154 -4.26 14.20 12.55
N ARG A 155 -3.06 13.60 12.48
CA ARG A 155 -2.37 13.29 11.22
C ARG A 155 -3.18 12.35 10.33
N LEU A 156 -3.68 11.26 10.91
CA LEU A 156 -4.46 10.25 10.19
C LEU A 156 -5.83 10.79 9.77
N LYS A 157 -6.49 11.58 10.62
CA LYS A 157 -7.74 12.29 10.26
C LYS A 157 -7.52 13.28 9.12
N HIS A 158 -6.36 13.92 9.07
CA HIS A 158 -5.99 14.81 7.97
C HIS A 158 -5.80 14.04 6.65
N HIS A 159 -5.03 12.93 6.66
CA HIS A 159 -4.92 12.04 5.50
C HIS A 159 -6.27 11.58 4.97
N ARG A 160 -7.14 11.12 5.88
CA ARG A 160 -8.51 10.70 5.55
C ARG A 160 -9.28 11.81 4.83
N LYS A 161 -9.29 13.02 5.40
CA LYS A 161 -9.94 14.19 4.80
C LYS A 161 -9.38 14.54 3.42
N LEU A 162 -8.06 14.45 3.23
CA LEU A 162 -7.43 14.73 1.94
C LEU A 162 -7.84 13.69 0.90
N ILE A 163 -7.82 12.39 1.23
CA ILE A 163 -8.25 11.33 0.32
C ILE A 163 -9.71 11.54 -0.09
N GLU A 164 -10.59 11.82 0.88
CA GLU A 164 -12.01 12.14 0.60
C GLU A 164 -12.14 13.37 -0.31
N LYS A 165 -11.36 14.42 -0.06
CA LYS A 165 -11.32 15.65 -0.88
C LYS A 165 -10.88 15.37 -2.32
N TYR A 166 -9.79 14.64 -2.52
CA TYR A 166 -9.27 14.35 -3.87
C TYR A 166 -10.20 13.41 -4.63
N ARG A 167 -10.80 12.40 -3.98
CA ARG A 167 -11.78 11.51 -4.62
C ARG A 167 -13.07 12.23 -5.02
N ALA A 168 -13.51 13.24 -4.25
CA ALA A 168 -14.68 14.04 -4.61
C ALA A 168 -14.43 14.95 -5.84
N LYS A 169 -13.17 15.28 -6.13
CA LYS A 169 -12.77 16.08 -7.29
C LYS A 169 -12.44 15.16 -8.47
N ARG A 170 -13.42 14.84 -9.30
CA ARG A 170 -13.17 14.25 -10.64
C ARG A 170 -12.50 15.27 -11.59
N PRO A 171 -11.82 14.83 -12.67
CA PRO A 171 -10.60 15.47 -13.21
C PRO A 171 -10.85 16.65 -14.16
N GLU A 172 -11.70 17.61 -13.81
CA GLU A 172 -11.90 18.83 -14.60
C GLU A 172 -11.17 20.05 -14.04
N ALA A 173 -10.65 19.98 -12.82
CA ALA A 173 -9.94 21.09 -12.20
C ALA A 173 -8.45 20.82 -12.15
N THR A 174 -7.72 21.40 -13.11
CA THR A 174 -6.27 21.56 -13.06
C THR A 174 -5.90 22.19 -11.72
N PHE A 175 -5.23 21.44 -10.86
CA PHE A 175 -4.78 21.95 -9.57
C PHE A 175 -3.70 23.00 -9.82
N THR A 176 -3.98 24.25 -9.46
CA THR A 176 -2.95 25.26 -9.24
C THR A 176 -2.23 24.90 -7.93
N PRO A 177 -0.91 24.64 -7.95
CA PRO A 177 -0.16 24.39 -6.73
C PRO A 177 -0.12 25.69 -5.92
N VAL A 178 -0.92 25.76 -4.85
CA VAL A 178 -0.75 26.79 -3.82
C VAL A 178 0.48 26.38 -3.02
N SER A 179 1.39 27.34 -2.77
CA SER A 179 2.62 27.14 -2.01
C SER A 179 2.31 26.76 -0.56
N GLU A 180 2.04 25.48 -0.33
CA GLU A 180 1.76 24.90 0.99
C GLU A 180 3.05 24.38 1.66
N PRO A 181 3.07 24.26 3.01
CA PRO A 181 4.19 23.70 3.76
C PRO A 181 4.63 22.33 3.21
N LYS A 182 5.92 22.01 3.29
CA LYS A 182 6.49 20.75 2.76
C LYS A 182 5.81 19.48 3.30
N THR A 183 5.29 19.51 4.53
CA THR A 183 4.53 18.40 5.12
C THR A 183 3.16 18.22 4.48
N ASP A 184 2.49 19.32 4.14
CA ASP A 184 1.17 19.30 3.51
C ASP A 184 1.30 18.85 2.06
N GLN A 185 2.36 19.25 1.35
CA GLN A 185 2.67 18.73 0.01
C GLN A 185 2.82 17.20 -0.03
N ARG A 186 3.42 16.60 1.01
CA ARG A 186 3.61 15.14 1.09
C ARG A 186 2.30 14.40 1.30
N ASP A 187 1.44 14.92 2.17
CA ASP A 187 0.15 14.31 2.45
C ASP A 187 -0.79 14.43 1.27
N GLN A 188 -0.73 15.58 0.59
CA GLN A 188 -1.42 15.77 -0.68
C GLN A 188 -0.94 14.77 -1.72
N SER A 189 0.36 14.52 -1.85
CA SER A 189 0.88 13.53 -2.81
C SER A 189 0.34 12.14 -2.53
N PHE A 190 0.38 11.66 -1.28
CA PHE A 190 -0.21 10.36 -0.91
C PHE A 190 -1.70 10.31 -1.21
N ALA A 191 -2.47 11.30 -0.75
CA ALA A 191 -3.92 11.31 -0.93
C ALA A 191 -4.35 11.42 -2.40
N ARG A 192 -3.61 12.19 -3.20
CA ARG A 192 -3.82 12.33 -4.64
C ARG A 192 -3.55 11.00 -5.34
N GLN A 193 -2.43 10.34 -5.02
CA GLN A 193 -2.07 9.05 -5.60
C GLN A 193 -3.09 7.94 -5.30
N ILE A 194 -3.68 7.94 -4.08
CA ILE A 194 -4.81 7.05 -3.74
C ILE A 194 -6.02 7.32 -4.65
N ALA A 195 -6.34 8.59 -4.92
CA ALA A 195 -7.45 8.96 -5.76
C ALA A 195 -7.21 8.64 -7.25
N GLU A 196 -6.01 8.93 -7.76
CA GLU A 196 -5.59 8.68 -9.15
C GLU A 196 -5.60 7.17 -9.49
N ARG A 197 -5.21 6.32 -8.54
CA ARG A 197 -5.26 4.84 -8.68
C ARG A 197 -6.63 4.24 -8.38
N GLU A 198 -7.64 5.07 -8.15
CA GLU A 198 -9.01 4.69 -7.81
C GLU A 198 -9.15 3.78 -6.56
N ILE A 199 -8.12 3.70 -5.71
CA ILE A 199 -8.04 2.81 -4.54
C ILE A 199 -9.22 3.06 -3.59
N ASN A 200 -10.07 2.04 -3.39
CA ASN A 200 -11.24 2.11 -2.51
C ASN A 200 -10.80 2.36 -1.05
N PRO A 201 -11.14 3.50 -0.42
CA PRO A 201 -10.67 3.81 0.93
C PRO A 201 -11.19 2.82 1.98
N GLN A 202 -12.33 2.16 1.75
CA GLN A 202 -12.86 1.16 2.69
C GLN A 202 -11.98 -0.10 2.77
N ARG A 203 -11.09 -0.28 1.80
CA ARG A 203 -10.10 -1.36 1.77
C ARG A 203 -8.73 -0.91 2.29
N LEU A 204 -8.62 0.34 2.75
CA LEU A 204 -7.45 0.83 3.46
C LEU A 204 -7.57 0.53 4.95
N PHE A 205 -6.46 0.14 5.54
CA PHE A 205 -6.31 0.07 6.98
C PHE A 205 -4.94 0.60 7.38
N VAL A 206 -4.81 1.01 8.64
CA VAL A 206 -3.58 1.54 9.19
C VAL A 206 -3.10 0.68 10.35
N MET A 207 -1.83 0.31 10.32
CA MET A 207 -1.13 -0.27 11.46
C MET A 207 -0.42 0.87 12.19
N ILE A 208 -0.55 0.92 13.52
CA ILE A 208 0.08 1.93 14.36
C ILE A 208 0.99 1.24 15.35
N ARG A 209 2.20 1.78 15.49
CA ARG A 209 3.14 1.44 16.54
C ARG A 209 3.43 2.65 17.39
N LEU A 210 3.04 2.58 18.66
CA LEU A 210 3.31 3.63 19.63
C LEU A 210 4.80 3.64 19.98
N ILE A 211 5.39 4.83 20.02
CA ILE A 211 6.80 4.98 20.35
C ILE A 211 6.91 6.03 21.43
N ASN A 212 7.49 5.61 22.56
CA ASN A 212 7.88 6.49 23.65
C ASN A 212 9.39 6.76 23.52
N ALA A 213 9.76 7.68 22.62
CA ALA A 213 11.15 8.03 22.37
C ALA A 213 11.34 9.54 22.38
N GLY A 214 12.55 9.98 22.69
CA GLY A 214 12.91 11.41 22.67
C GLY A 214 12.70 12.05 21.29
N THR A 215 12.73 13.38 21.26
CA THR A 215 12.66 14.19 20.03
C THR A 215 13.64 13.70 18.95
N ASN A 216 13.22 13.74 17.68
CA ASN A 216 13.94 13.31 16.46
C ASN A 216 14.06 11.81 16.15
N HIS A 217 13.93 10.88 17.11
CA HIS A 217 14.01 9.44 16.78
C HIS A 217 12.95 8.98 15.77
N TYR A 218 11.78 9.62 15.77
CA TYR A 218 10.70 9.33 14.84
C TYR A 218 11.08 9.61 13.39
N VAL A 219 11.91 10.63 13.14
CA VAL A 219 12.38 11.01 11.79
C VAL A 219 13.37 9.98 11.26
N ASP A 220 14.28 9.51 12.12
CA ASP A 220 15.24 8.48 11.75
C ASP A 220 14.54 7.16 11.45
N LEU A 221 13.58 6.76 12.29
CA LEU A 221 12.78 5.56 12.06
C LEU A 221 11.94 5.66 10.78
N GLU A 222 11.26 6.78 10.52
CA GLU A 222 10.55 6.99 9.25
C GLU A 222 11.52 6.83 8.06
N ASN A 223 12.69 7.46 8.13
CA ASN A 223 13.70 7.41 7.07
C ASN A 223 14.25 6.00 6.83
N ILE A 224 14.49 5.22 7.90
CA ILE A 224 14.97 3.84 7.82
C ILE A 224 13.87 2.95 7.25
N LEU A 225 12.65 3.02 7.78
CA LEU A 225 11.55 2.17 7.36
C LEU A 225 11.16 2.42 5.90
N ASN A 226 11.15 3.67 5.43
CA ASN A 226 10.91 3.96 4.01
C ASN A 226 11.97 3.32 3.10
N ARG A 227 13.24 3.27 3.54
CA ARG A 227 14.35 2.66 2.76
C ARG A 227 14.38 1.13 2.80
N ILE A 228 13.79 0.51 3.82
CA ILE A 228 13.73 -0.96 3.91
C ILE A 228 12.51 -1.48 3.16
N HIS A 229 11.36 -0.82 3.31
CA HIS A 229 10.08 -1.34 2.85
C HIS A 229 9.61 -0.77 1.50
N TYR A 230 10.25 0.30 1.02
CA TYR A 230 9.94 0.96 -0.26
C TYR A 230 8.43 1.13 -0.48
N PRO A 231 7.73 1.87 0.40
CA PRO A 231 6.28 2.01 0.28
C PRO A 231 5.91 2.63 -1.07
N LEU A 232 4.94 2.03 -1.76
CA LEU A 232 4.57 2.36 -3.15
C LEU A 232 4.21 3.85 -3.34
N LEU A 233 3.43 4.40 -2.42
CA LEU A 233 2.99 5.80 -2.42
C LEU A 233 3.82 6.63 -1.43
N GLY A 234 4.97 6.07 -1.05
CA GLY A 234 5.93 6.67 -0.15
C GLY A 234 6.83 7.68 -0.83
N ARG A 235 7.90 8.04 -0.12
CA ARG A 235 8.89 9.02 -0.55
C ARG A 235 10.10 8.29 -1.14
N ASN A 236 9.93 7.69 -2.31
CA ASN A 236 11.03 7.05 -3.05
C ASN A 236 11.51 7.97 -4.17
#